data_AF-A0A182INL7-F1
#
_entry.id   AF-A0A182INL7-F1
#
_cell.length_a   1.000
_cell.length_b   1.000
_cell.length_c   1.000
_cell.angle_alpha   90.00
_cell.angle_beta   90.00
_cell.angle_gamma   90.00
#
_symmetry.space_group_name_H-M   'P 1'
#
loop_
_entity.id
_entity.type
_entity.pdbx_description
1 polymer ?
#
loop_
_entity_poly.entity_id
_entity_poly.type
_entity_poly.pdbx_seq_one_letter_code
_entity_poly.pdbx_strand_id
1 'polypeptide(L)'
;MPILPLIHNARRLKVDNNGGAWCPKHMVSRGLKEYLQIDLLKMHVITAIKTQGRFGKGQGREYTEAYALEYWRPGFTKWKRWKNTRDNEILSGNINTYSEVEQALQPIIFASKIRIYPYSLYDRTVCLRAEIIGCEWDEGLLSYSIPKGVIRGVEVDLSDRTYDGEEEGDRLVRGLGQLVDGQKGADNFRIDIHGYGKVEASSGSRLQIENPVGQRMEQVDLYVCGPLDVICSWMQYDSKPLKRWTEMGPGCRGGPDRQ
;
A
#
# COMPACT_ATOMS: atom_id res chain seq x y z
N MET A 1 9.81 -14.30 -15.15
CA MET A 1 9.53 -15.26 -14.05
C MET A 1 8.04 -15.24 -13.77
N PRO A 2 7.38 -16.38 -13.55
CA PRO A 2 5.93 -16.42 -13.50
C PRO A 2 5.44 -15.74 -12.22
N ILE A 3 4.52 -14.80 -12.39
CA ILE A 3 3.71 -14.21 -11.31
C ILE A 3 2.88 -15.36 -10.73
N LEU A 4 3.38 -15.97 -9.65
CA LEU A 4 2.67 -17.02 -8.93
C LEU A 4 1.66 -16.35 -7.99
N PRO A 5 0.35 -16.66 -8.09
CA PRO A 5 -0.64 -16.16 -7.16
C PRO A 5 -0.31 -16.65 -5.76
N LEU A 6 0.04 -15.71 -4.89
CA LEU A 6 0.35 -15.98 -3.49
C LEU A 6 -0.96 -16.31 -2.76
N ILE A 7 -1.01 -17.53 -2.21
CA ILE A 7 -1.72 -17.99 -0.99
C ILE A 7 -2.71 -19.15 -1.21
N HIS A 8 -2.53 -20.15 -0.35
CA HIS A 8 -3.15 -21.47 -0.32
C HIS A 8 -4.48 -21.56 0.47
N ASN A 9 -5.08 -20.46 0.96
CA ASN A 9 -6.28 -20.54 1.82
C ASN A 9 -7.33 -19.42 1.66
N ALA A 10 -7.29 -18.63 0.58
CA ALA A 10 -8.40 -17.75 0.20
C ALA A 10 -9.05 -18.26 -1.10
N ARG A 11 -10.37 -18.15 -1.25
CA ARG A 11 -11.10 -18.59 -2.46
C ARG A 11 -10.56 -17.87 -3.69
N ARG A 12 -9.65 -18.55 -4.40
CA ARG A 12 -8.79 -18.00 -5.45
C ARG A 12 -9.62 -17.52 -6.64
N LEU A 13 -9.20 -16.40 -7.23
CA LEU A 13 -9.73 -15.93 -8.51
C LEU A 13 -9.72 -17.08 -9.54
N LYS A 14 -10.77 -17.20 -10.34
CA LYS A 14 -10.96 -18.27 -11.36
C LYS A 14 -11.13 -19.71 -10.83
N VAL A 15 -11.23 -19.97 -9.52
CA VAL A 15 -11.50 -21.32 -9.00
C VAL A 15 -12.99 -21.49 -8.63
N ASP A 16 -13.67 -22.51 -9.17
CA ASP A 16 -15.12 -22.74 -8.99
C ASP A 16 -15.46 -24.10 -8.33
N ASN A 17 -14.78 -24.47 -7.25
CA ASN A 17 -15.20 -25.61 -6.42
C ASN A 17 -16.26 -25.18 -5.40
N ASN A 18 -17.40 -25.88 -5.34
CA ASN A 18 -18.54 -25.60 -4.45
C ASN A 18 -18.96 -24.11 -4.43
N GLY A 19 -19.25 -23.54 -5.60
CA GLY A 19 -19.76 -22.17 -5.73
C GLY A 19 -18.69 -21.07 -5.69
N GLY A 20 -17.40 -21.42 -5.59
CA GLY A 20 -16.26 -20.63 -6.09
C GLY A 20 -15.90 -19.29 -5.42
N ALA A 21 -16.75 -18.71 -4.57
CA ALA A 21 -16.54 -17.38 -3.99
C ALA A 21 -16.67 -17.37 -2.46
N TRP A 22 -16.09 -16.36 -1.81
CA TRP A 22 -16.41 -16.05 -0.42
C TRP A 22 -17.66 -15.17 -0.38
N CYS A 23 -18.64 -15.55 0.43
CA CYS A 23 -19.86 -14.78 0.63
C CYS A 23 -20.06 -14.61 2.14
N PRO A 24 -20.20 -13.39 2.66
CA PRO A 24 -20.48 -13.17 4.07
C PRO A 24 -21.84 -13.76 4.46
N LYS A 25 -21.96 -14.14 5.73
CA LYS A 25 -23.20 -14.73 6.26
C LYS A 25 -24.33 -13.70 6.33
N HIS A 26 -23.98 -12.47 6.68
CA HIS A 26 -24.91 -11.36 6.80
C HIS A 26 -24.89 -10.50 5.54
N MET A 27 -26.02 -9.83 5.27
CA MET A 27 -26.10 -8.86 4.18
C MET A 27 -25.10 -7.72 4.42
N VAL A 28 -24.49 -7.28 3.34
CA VAL A 28 -23.54 -6.17 3.34
C VAL A 28 -24.29 -4.87 3.15
N SER A 29 -23.91 -3.89 3.96
CA SER A 29 -24.43 -2.52 3.96
C SER A 29 -23.28 -1.53 4.08
N ARG A 30 -23.59 -0.26 4.33
CA ARG A 30 -22.59 0.81 4.51
C ARG A 30 -21.73 0.65 5.76
N GLY A 31 -22.10 -0.25 6.67
CA GLY A 31 -21.48 -0.38 8.00
C GLY A 31 -20.15 -1.13 8.05
N LEU A 32 -19.64 -1.67 6.95
CA LEU A 32 -18.32 -2.32 6.84
C LEU A 32 -18.04 -3.36 7.95
N LYS A 33 -18.99 -4.25 8.22
CA LYS A 33 -18.90 -5.24 9.31
C LYS A 33 -18.24 -6.55 8.89
N GLU A 34 -18.55 -7.00 7.69
CA GLU A 34 -18.08 -8.27 7.13
C GLU A 34 -16.77 -8.05 6.37
N TYR A 35 -15.81 -8.96 6.51
CA TYR A 35 -14.53 -8.86 5.80
C TYR A 35 -13.93 -10.21 5.44
N LEU A 36 -13.18 -10.22 4.34
CA LEU A 36 -12.28 -11.29 3.98
C LEU A 36 -10.86 -10.89 4.39
N GLN A 37 -10.27 -11.62 5.35
CA GLN A 37 -8.89 -11.42 5.75
C GLN A 37 -7.97 -12.36 4.98
N ILE A 38 -6.86 -11.82 4.49
CA ILE A 38 -5.81 -12.54 3.77
C ILE A 38 -4.50 -12.31 4.53
N ASP A 39 -3.90 -13.40 4.98
CA ASP A 39 -2.58 -13.40 5.64
C ASP A 39 -1.52 -13.76 4.59
N LEU A 40 -0.62 -12.82 4.29
CA LEU A 40 0.44 -12.99 3.31
C LEU A 40 1.67 -13.69 3.89
N LEU A 41 1.68 -13.96 5.22
CA LEU A 41 2.76 -14.58 6.01
C LEU A 41 4.05 -13.77 6.10
N LYS A 42 4.38 -12.98 5.07
CA LYS A 42 5.54 -12.09 5.01
C LYS A 42 5.11 -10.68 4.62
N MET A 43 6.02 -9.73 4.82
CA MET A 43 5.84 -8.36 4.32
C MET A 43 5.83 -8.35 2.79
N HIS A 44 4.82 -7.73 2.22
CA HIS A 44 4.68 -7.52 0.79
C HIS A 44 4.38 -6.05 0.51
N VAL A 45 4.77 -5.63 -0.69
CA VAL A 45 4.25 -4.42 -1.31
C VAL A 45 3.07 -4.80 -2.19
N ILE A 46 1.91 -4.25 -1.86
CA ILE A 46 0.66 -4.47 -2.59
C ILE A 46 0.38 -3.24 -3.45
N THR A 47 0.33 -3.44 -4.76
CA THR A 47 0.15 -2.37 -5.75
C THR A 47 -1.25 -2.37 -6.36
N ALA A 48 -1.94 -3.51 -6.36
CA ALA A 48 -3.32 -3.59 -6.85
C ALA A 48 -4.10 -4.74 -6.21
N ILE A 49 -5.43 -4.69 -6.33
CA ILE A 49 -6.32 -5.79 -5.97
C ILE A 49 -7.23 -6.11 -7.16
N LYS A 50 -7.32 -7.39 -7.50
CA LYS A 50 -8.28 -7.90 -8.47
C LYS A 50 -9.47 -8.50 -7.75
N THR A 51 -10.67 -8.16 -8.20
CA THR A 51 -11.93 -8.67 -7.66
C THR A 51 -12.80 -9.26 -8.77
N GLN A 52 -13.59 -10.27 -8.42
CA GLN A 52 -14.56 -10.91 -9.31
C GLN A 52 -15.75 -11.42 -8.48
N GLY A 53 -16.96 -11.35 -9.05
CA GLY A 53 -18.17 -11.87 -8.40
C GLY A 53 -18.26 -13.40 -8.41
N ARG A 54 -19.38 -13.95 -7.94
CA ARG A 54 -19.67 -15.39 -8.00
C ARG A 54 -20.29 -15.75 -9.35
N PHE A 55 -19.58 -16.48 -10.20
CA PHE A 55 -20.15 -16.94 -11.48
C PHE A 55 -21.03 -18.19 -11.33
N GLY A 56 -20.53 -19.23 -10.64
CA GLY A 56 -21.27 -20.46 -10.36
C GLY A 56 -21.94 -21.08 -11.59
N LYS A 57 -21.17 -21.31 -12.68
CA LYS A 57 -21.67 -21.80 -13.99
C LYS A 57 -22.87 -21.02 -14.56
N GLY A 58 -22.96 -19.71 -14.30
CA GLY A 58 -24.05 -18.84 -14.77
C GLY A 58 -25.27 -18.76 -13.84
N GLN A 59 -25.29 -19.50 -12.72
CA GLN A 59 -26.32 -19.38 -11.69
C GLN A 59 -25.97 -18.34 -10.61
N GLY A 60 -24.73 -17.88 -10.58
CA GLY A 60 -24.28 -16.85 -9.67
C GLY A 60 -24.75 -15.46 -10.07
N ARG A 61 -25.32 -14.73 -9.10
CA ARG A 61 -25.88 -13.38 -9.29
C ARG A 61 -25.24 -12.34 -8.36
N GLU A 62 -24.40 -12.78 -7.44
CA GLU A 62 -23.84 -11.98 -6.37
C GLU A 62 -22.42 -11.53 -6.70
N TYR A 63 -22.16 -10.25 -6.49
CA TYR A 63 -20.86 -9.61 -6.69
C TYR A 63 -20.75 -8.41 -5.76
N THR A 64 -19.52 -7.96 -5.52
CA THR A 64 -19.22 -6.81 -4.65
C THR A 64 -19.03 -5.57 -5.51
N GLU A 65 -19.93 -4.59 -5.40
CA GLU A 65 -19.93 -3.35 -6.21
C GLU A 65 -18.86 -2.34 -5.81
N ALA A 66 -18.48 -2.36 -4.54
CA ALA A 66 -17.47 -1.50 -3.98
C ALA A 66 -16.91 -2.15 -2.72
N TYR A 67 -15.74 -1.73 -2.29
CA TYR A 67 -15.11 -2.26 -1.08
C TYR A 67 -14.16 -1.25 -0.49
N ALA A 68 -13.87 -1.43 0.79
CA ALA A 68 -12.84 -0.71 1.51
C ALA A 68 -11.76 -1.70 1.97
N LEU A 69 -10.57 -1.17 2.27
CA LEU A 69 -9.44 -1.99 2.67
C LEU A 69 -8.93 -1.58 4.04
N GLU A 70 -8.58 -2.58 4.84
CA GLU A 70 -7.68 -2.38 5.98
C GLU A 70 -6.44 -3.23 5.82
N TYR A 71 -5.31 -2.73 6.30
CA TYR A 71 -4.06 -3.45 6.25
C TYR A 71 -3.31 -3.37 7.57
N TRP A 72 -2.41 -4.32 7.77
CA TRP A 72 -1.61 -4.43 8.97
C TRP A 72 -0.19 -4.93 8.65
N ARG A 73 0.78 -4.37 9.36
CA ARG A 73 2.17 -4.84 9.36
C ARG A 73 2.73 -4.90 10.79
N PRO A 74 3.80 -5.69 11.02
CA PRO A 74 4.52 -5.66 12.28
C PRO A 74 4.89 -4.21 12.67
N GLY A 75 4.71 -3.87 13.94
CA GLY A 75 4.88 -2.51 14.47
C GLY A 75 3.57 -1.72 14.60
N PHE A 76 2.49 -2.14 13.93
CA PHE A 76 1.18 -1.48 14.10
C PHE A 76 0.42 -1.99 15.32
N THR A 77 -0.09 -1.07 16.13
CA THR A 77 -0.97 -1.37 17.29
C THR A 77 -2.41 -1.68 16.86
N LYS A 78 -2.84 -1.18 15.70
CA LYS A 78 -4.18 -1.37 15.13
C LYS A 78 -4.12 -1.50 13.60
N TRP A 79 -5.17 -2.06 13.02
CA TRP A 79 -5.37 -2.05 11.57
C TRP A 79 -5.48 -0.61 11.07
N LYS A 80 -4.91 -0.33 9.88
CA LYS A 80 -5.04 0.98 9.23
C LYS A 80 -6.01 0.89 8.06
N ARG A 81 -6.90 1.88 7.97
CA ARG A 81 -7.82 2.06 6.86
C ARG A 81 -7.05 2.65 5.68
N TRP A 82 -7.13 2.02 4.52
CA TRP A 82 -6.55 2.58 3.31
C TRP A 82 -7.43 3.70 2.77
N LYS A 83 -6.79 4.76 2.30
CA LYS A 83 -7.41 5.90 1.62
C LYS A 83 -6.49 6.35 0.50
N ASN A 84 -7.06 6.82 -0.60
CA ASN A 84 -6.28 7.41 -1.67
C ASN A 84 -5.80 8.82 -1.30
N THR A 85 -5.02 9.44 -2.19
CA THR A 85 -4.50 10.81 -2.01
C THR A 85 -5.58 11.90 -1.96
N ARG A 86 -6.85 11.56 -2.19
CA ARG A 86 -8.03 12.45 -2.10
C ARG A 86 -8.92 12.10 -0.91
N ASP A 87 -8.39 11.36 0.06
CA ASP A 87 -9.09 10.87 1.26
C ASP A 87 -10.34 10.00 0.96
N ASN A 88 -10.43 9.39 -0.23
CA ASN A 88 -11.47 8.41 -0.51
C ASN A 88 -11.03 6.99 -0.10
N GLU A 89 -11.85 6.35 0.73
CA GLU A 89 -11.63 4.99 1.26
C GLU A 89 -12.32 3.90 0.43
N ILE A 90 -13.30 4.27 -0.40
CA ILE A 90 -14.14 3.33 -1.14
C ILE A 90 -13.58 3.14 -2.55
N LEU A 91 -13.23 1.89 -2.84
CA LEU A 91 -12.79 1.42 -4.15
C LEU A 91 -13.96 0.82 -4.92
N SER A 92 -14.02 1.08 -6.22
CA SER A 92 -15.02 0.48 -7.10
C SER A 92 -14.70 -0.99 -7.35
N GLY A 93 -15.70 -1.85 -7.20
CA GLY A 93 -15.62 -3.29 -7.44
C GLY A 93 -16.22 -3.70 -8.76
N ASN A 94 -16.91 -4.85 -8.75
CA ASN A 94 -17.49 -5.45 -9.94
C ASN A 94 -18.86 -4.85 -10.29
N ILE A 95 -19.20 -4.85 -11.58
CA ILE A 95 -20.55 -4.52 -12.08
C ILE A 95 -21.34 -5.77 -12.49
N ASN A 96 -20.69 -6.94 -12.50
CA ASN A 96 -21.27 -8.22 -12.87
C ASN A 96 -20.51 -9.38 -12.20
N THR A 97 -20.95 -10.62 -12.44
CA THR A 97 -20.43 -11.80 -11.73
C THR A 97 -19.19 -12.46 -12.36
N TYR A 98 -18.83 -12.09 -13.59
CA TYR A 98 -17.82 -12.79 -14.40
C TYR A 98 -16.62 -11.93 -14.80
N SER A 99 -16.77 -10.61 -14.88
CA SER A 99 -15.70 -9.69 -15.26
C SER A 99 -14.77 -9.44 -14.09
N GLU A 100 -13.46 -9.55 -14.33
CA GLU A 100 -12.42 -9.17 -13.39
C GLU A 100 -12.27 -7.65 -13.39
N VAL A 101 -12.21 -7.05 -12.20
CA VAL A 101 -11.92 -5.63 -12.02
C VAL A 101 -10.64 -5.50 -11.22
N GLU A 102 -9.67 -4.78 -11.76
CA GLU A 102 -8.42 -4.45 -11.10
C GLU A 102 -8.48 -3.02 -10.57
N GLN A 103 -8.17 -2.84 -9.29
CA GLN A 103 -7.99 -1.53 -8.67
C GLN A 103 -6.53 -1.33 -8.31
N ALA A 104 -5.87 -0.40 -8.99
CA ALA A 104 -4.54 0.07 -8.62
C ALA A 104 -4.63 0.88 -7.33
N LEU A 105 -3.72 0.60 -6.39
CA LEU A 105 -3.65 1.27 -5.10
C LEU A 105 -2.64 2.42 -5.18
N GLN A 106 -3.16 3.64 -5.05
CA GLN A 106 -2.34 4.83 -4.87
C GLN A 106 -2.83 5.58 -3.63
N PRO A 107 -2.08 5.56 -2.51
CA PRO A 107 -0.73 4.98 -2.34
C PRO A 107 -0.71 3.45 -2.29
N ILE A 108 0.45 2.86 -2.63
CA ILE A 108 0.71 1.43 -2.47
C ILE A 108 0.71 1.05 -0.97
N ILE A 109 0.48 -0.23 -0.67
CA ILE A 109 0.39 -0.72 0.71
C ILE A 109 1.56 -1.61 1.06
N PHE A 110 2.23 -1.34 2.19
CA PHE A 110 3.19 -2.24 2.82
C PHE A 110 2.52 -3.02 3.94
N ALA A 111 2.26 -4.31 3.72
CA ALA A 111 1.49 -5.12 4.66
C ALA A 111 1.90 -6.60 4.69
N SER A 112 1.65 -7.23 5.83
CA SER A 112 1.68 -8.69 5.98
C SER A 112 0.28 -9.29 6.00
N LYS A 113 -0.74 -8.48 6.31
CA LYS A 113 -2.15 -8.90 6.31
C LYS A 113 -3.01 -7.80 5.71
N ILE A 114 -4.04 -8.21 4.97
CA ILE A 114 -5.02 -7.31 4.36
C ILE A 114 -6.43 -7.82 4.61
N ARG A 115 -7.37 -6.90 4.83
CA ARG A 115 -8.80 -7.16 4.95
C ARG A 115 -9.53 -6.41 3.86
N ILE A 116 -10.39 -7.13 3.15
CA ILE A 116 -11.29 -6.58 2.15
C ILE A 116 -12.68 -6.54 2.78
N TYR A 117 -13.22 -5.33 2.91
CA TYR A 117 -14.55 -5.07 3.45
C TYR A 117 -15.49 -4.75 2.28
N PRO A 118 -16.39 -5.66 1.88
CA PRO A 118 -17.40 -5.32 0.90
C PRO A 118 -18.26 -4.14 1.38
N TYR A 119 -18.63 -3.28 0.44
CA TYR A 119 -19.45 -2.10 0.68
C TYR A 119 -20.62 -2.07 -0.30
N SER A 120 -21.80 -1.70 0.20
CA SER A 120 -23.00 -1.52 -0.61
C SER A 120 -23.84 -0.37 -0.05
N LEU A 121 -24.46 0.41 -0.94
CA LEU A 121 -25.34 1.51 -0.57
C LEU A 121 -26.67 1.03 0.05
N TYR A 122 -27.09 -0.18 -0.31
CA TYR A 122 -28.31 -0.86 0.13
C TYR A 122 -27.97 -2.28 0.61
N ASP A 123 -28.78 -2.82 1.53
CA ASP A 123 -28.57 -4.15 2.07
C ASP A 123 -28.71 -5.21 0.97
N ARG A 124 -27.64 -5.97 0.74
CA ARG A 124 -27.65 -7.06 -0.25
C ARG A 124 -26.68 -8.18 0.10
N THR A 125 -26.95 -9.35 -0.46
CA THR A 125 -25.97 -10.44 -0.45
C THR A 125 -24.92 -10.16 -1.53
N VAL A 126 -23.65 -10.26 -1.14
CA VAL A 126 -22.50 -10.10 -2.04
C VAL A 126 -21.64 -11.34 -1.99
N CYS A 127 -20.82 -11.54 -3.01
CA CYS A 127 -19.80 -12.56 -3.02
C CYS A 127 -18.56 -12.00 -3.70
N LEU A 128 -17.39 -12.43 -3.23
CA LEU A 128 -16.10 -11.94 -3.66
C LEU A 128 -15.15 -13.10 -3.93
N ARG A 129 -14.47 -13.02 -5.07
CA ARG A 129 -13.18 -13.65 -5.33
C ARG A 129 -12.16 -12.53 -5.42
N ALA A 130 -11.02 -12.70 -4.78
CA ALA A 130 -10.00 -11.67 -4.73
C ALA A 130 -8.62 -12.26 -5.04
N GLU A 131 -7.78 -11.46 -5.65
CA GLU A 131 -6.36 -11.71 -5.85
C GLU A 131 -5.57 -10.44 -5.52
N ILE A 132 -4.50 -10.61 -4.74
CA ILE A 132 -3.63 -9.52 -4.30
C ILE A 132 -2.47 -9.43 -5.30
N ILE A 133 -2.25 -8.26 -5.88
CA ILE A 133 -1.18 -8.00 -6.84
C ILE A 133 -0.09 -7.21 -6.15
N GLY A 134 1.14 -7.72 -6.21
CA GLY A 134 2.26 -7.17 -5.49
C GLY A 134 3.50 -8.07 -5.56
N CYS A 135 4.48 -7.80 -4.71
CA CYS A 135 5.69 -8.61 -4.55
C CYS A 135 6.18 -8.60 -3.09
N GLU A 136 7.09 -9.52 -2.75
CA GLU A 136 7.69 -9.60 -1.41
C GLU A 136 8.57 -8.36 -1.13
N TRP A 137 8.51 -7.83 0.10
CA TRP A 137 9.30 -6.66 0.51
C TRP A 137 10.65 -7.08 1.08
N ASP A 138 11.64 -7.22 0.20
CA ASP A 138 12.97 -7.75 0.52
C ASP A 138 13.91 -6.74 1.21
N GLU A 139 13.53 -5.46 1.26
CA GLU A 139 14.35 -4.43 1.91
C GLU A 139 14.29 -4.60 3.44
N GLY A 140 13.13 -4.98 4.01
CA GLY A 140 13.04 -5.28 5.45
C GLY A 140 12.86 -4.05 6.37
N LEU A 141 12.67 -2.88 5.78
CA LEU A 141 12.27 -1.65 6.49
C LEU A 141 10.81 -1.77 6.98
N LEU A 142 10.59 -1.68 8.29
CA LEU A 142 9.23 -1.68 8.87
C LEU A 142 8.63 -0.27 9.04
N SER A 143 9.48 0.70 9.38
CA SER A 143 9.11 2.10 9.56
C SER A 143 10.33 3.02 9.53
N TYR A 144 10.11 4.30 9.21
CA TYR A 144 11.05 5.39 9.45
C TYR A 144 10.41 6.49 10.29
N SER A 145 11.27 7.31 10.91
CA SER A 145 10.87 8.51 11.65
C SER A 145 11.61 9.73 11.12
N ILE A 146 10.89 10.76 10.70
CA ILE A 146 11.43 11.99 10.09
C ILE A 146 10.75 13.23 10.70
N PRO A 147 11.36 14.43 10.65
CA PRO A 147 10.65 15.67 10.88
C PRO A 147 9.51 15.84 9.86
N LYS A 148 8.47 16.58 10.25
CA LYS A 148 7.41 16.98 9.34
C LYS A 148 7.97 17.87 8.24
N GLY A 149 7.54 17.63 7.00
CA GLY A 149 7.91 18.46 5.87
C GLY A 149 7.44 19.90 6.04
N VAL A 150 8.19 20.84 5.46
CA VAL A 150 7.90 22.26 5.54
C VAL A 150 7.00 22.68 4.38
N ILE A 151 5.96 23.45 4.69
CA ILE A 151 5.15 24.14 3.68
C ILE A 151 5.83 25.49 3.41
N ARG A 152 6.41 25.65 2.22
CA ARG A 152 7.08 26.88 1.79
C ARG A 152 6.15 27.68 0.87
N GLY A 153 5.40 28.61 1.44
CA GLY A 153 4.45 29.46 0.70
C GLY A 153 3.20 28.72 0.24
N VAL A 154 2.53 29.22 -0.81
CA VAL A 154 1.27 28.65 -1.35
C VAL A 154 1.52 27.50 -2.35
N GLU A 155 2.74 27.39 -2.89
CA GLU A 155 3.03 26.53 -4.06
C GLU A 155 3.80 25.25 -3.73
N VAL A 156 4.47 25.16 -2.57
CA VAL A 156 5.41 24.07 -2.28
C VAL A 156 5.09 23.45 -0.91
N ASP A 157 4.47 22.28 -0.94
CA ASP A 157 4.21 21.42 0.21
C ASP A 157 5.12 20.20 0.12
N LEU A 158 6.11 20.10 1.02
CA LEU A 158 7.12 19.04 1.07
C LEU A 158 6.79 17.98 2.14
N SER A 159 5.52 17.87 2.53
CA SER A 159 5.06 16.86 3.47
C SER A 159 4.91 15.48 2.84
N ASP A 160 5.18 14.45 3.65
CA ASP A 160 4.91 13.07 3.27
C ASP A 160 3.40 12.77 3.38
N ARG A 161 2.67 13.11 2.32
CA ARG A 161 1.20 12.97 2.23
C ARG A 161 0.68 11.54 2.36
N THR A 162 1.53 10.54 2.14
CA THR A 162 1.13 9.13 2.19
C THR A 162 1.66 8.44 3.44
N TYR A 163 2.27 9.21 4.34
CA TYR A 163 2.81 8.68 5.59
C TYR A 163 1.70 8.04 6.40
N ASP A 164 1.85 6.74 6.63
CA ASP A 164 0.82 5.99 7.32
C ASP A 164 1.01 5.94 8.83
N GLY A 165 2.11 6.46 9.39
CA GLY A 165 2.50 6.37 10.79
C GLY A 165 1.72 7.28 11.74
N GLU A 166 2.39 7.73 12.80
CA GLU A 166 1.85 8.62 13.81
C GLU A 166 2.57 9.98 13.76
N GLU A 167 1.85 11.03 14.15
CA GLU A 167 2.43 12.36 14.31
C GLU A 167 2.72 12.63 15.78
N GLU A 168 3.99 12.91 16.10
CA GLU A 168 4.44 13.26 17.45
C GLU A 168 5.10 14.64 17.40
N GLY A 169 4.34 15.69 17.73
CA GLY A 169 4.83 17.06 17.67
C GLY A 169 5.22 17.49 16.25
N ASP A 170 6.50 17.80 16.06
CA ASP A 170 7.13 18.18 14.79
C ASP A 170 7.67 16.99 13.99
N ARG A 171 7.35 15.75 14.38
CA ARG A 171 7.86 14.52 13.75
C ARG A 171 6.74 13.60 13.27
N LEU A 172 7.08 12.85 12.23
CA LEU A 172 6.40 11.67 11.73
C LEU A 172 7.17 10.45 12.25
N VAL A 173 6.49 9.52 12.92
CA VAL A 173 7.12 8.34 13.54
C VAL A 173 6.37 7.04 13.25
N ARG A 174 7.11 5.92 13.23
CA ARG A 174 6.54 4.55 13.18
C ARG A 174 5.67 4.26 11.95
N GLY A 175 5.99 4.88 10.81
CA GLY A 175 5.27 4.76 9.53
C GLY A 175 6.17 4.59 8.31
N LEU A 176 5.53 4.40 7.17
CA LEU A 176 6.11 4.39 5.82
C LEU A 176 5.28 5.33 4.93
N GLY A 177 5.87 5.80 3.84
CA GLY A 177 5.27 6.80 2.96
C GLY A 177 6.10 7.01 1.70
N GLN A 178 6.10 8.23 1.17
CA GLN A 178 6.65 8.55 -0.16
C GLN A 178 8.15 8.27 -0.30
N LEU A 179 8.91 8.27 0.81
CA LEU A 179 10.35 8.00 0.75
C LEU A 179 10.71 6.60 0.26
N VAL A 180 9.75 5.66 0.26
CA VAL A 180 9.98 4.24 -0.02
C VAL A 180 8.94 3.66 -0.99
N ASP A 181 8.03 4.48 -1.49
CA ASP A 181 6.97 4.03 -2.41
C ASP A 181 7.50 3.74 -3.83
N GLY A 182 8.77 4.09 -4.09
CA GLY A 182 9.46 3.89 -5.36
C GLY A 182 9.04 4.85 -6.47
N GLN A 183 8.18 5.82 -6.18
CA GLN A 183 7.86 6.89 -7.10
C GLN A 183 8.94 7.96 -7.04
N LYS A 184 9.37 8.44 -8.21
CA LYS A 184 10.31 9.54 -8.34
C LYS A 184 9.55 10.77 -8.82
N GLY A 185 9.65 11.87 -8.08
CA GLY A 185 9.16 13.15 -8.58
C GLY A 185 10.02 13.69 -9.72
N ALA A 186 9.54 14.78 -10.31
CA ALA A 186 10.29 15.51 -11.33
C ALA A 186 11.56 16.13 -10.76
N ASP A 187 12.60 16.30 -11.59
CA ASP A 187 13.87 16.94 -11.19
C ASP A 187 13.68 18.34 -10.60
N ASN A 188 12.61 19.03 -11.02
CA ASN A 188 12.19 20.29 -10.43
C ASN A 188 10.90 20.05 -9.62
N PHE A 189 11.02 20.04 -8.29
CA PHE A 189 9.90 19.83 -7.38
C PHE A 189 8.78 20.89 -7.52
N ARG A 190 9.08 22.08 -8.04
CA ARG A 190 8.05 23.13 -8.26
C ARG A 190 7.07 22.76 -9.37
N ILE A 191 7.50 21.98 -10.36
CA ILE A 191 6.64 21.52 -11.46
C ILE A 191 6.02 20.14 -11.21
N ASP A 192 6.31 19.51 -10.06
CA ASP A 192 5.70 18.25 -9.67
C ASP A 192 4.26 18.49 -9.15
N ILE A 193 3.32 18.51 -10.11
CA ILE A 193 1.88 18.71 -9.88
C ILE A 193 1.29 17.54 -9.06
N HIS A 194 1.85 16.34 -9.21
CA HIS A 194 1.37 15.16 -8.49
C HIS A 194 1.95 15.05 -7.08
N GLY A 195 3.09 15.68 -6.84
CA GLY A 195 3.76 15.76 -5.55
C GLY A 195 4.41 14.46 -5.11
N TYR A 196 4.87 13.64 -6.06
CA TYR A 196 5.51 12.34 -5.80
C TYR A 196 6.96 12.48 -5.30
N GLY A 197 7.64 13.59 -5.55
CA GLY A 197 9.02 13.84 -5.09
C GLY A 197 9.15 14.89 -4.00
N LYS A 198 8.05 15.26 -3.36
CA LYS A 198 7.98 16.40 -2.43
C LYS A 198 8.08 15.92 -0.99
N VAL A 199 9.22 15.33 -0.60
CA VAL A 199 9.53 15.11 0.82
C VAL A 199 10.80 15.84 1.17
N GLU A 200 10.74 16.73 2.16
CA GLU A 200 11.90 17.39 2.78
C GLU A 200 12.07 16.84 4.20
N ALA A 201 13.30 16.47 4.55
CA ALA A 201 13.68 16.04 5.89
C ALA A 201 14.90 16.87 6.28
N SER A 202 14.82 17.51 7.44
CA SER A 202 15.86 18.43 7.92
C SER A 202 17.20 17.70 8.05
N SER A 203 18.30 18.38 7.72
CA SER A 203 19.67 17.88 7.97
C SER A 203 19.83 17.49 9.45
N GLY A 204 20.30 16.27 9.73
CA GLY A 204 20.43 15.74 11.11
C GLY A 204 19.22 14.93 11.62
N SER A 205 18.29 14.58 10.73
CA SER A 205 17.16 13.71 11.04
C SER A 205 17.62 12.29 11.38
N ARG A 206 17.51 11.90 12.65
CA ARG A 206 17.75 10.52 13.11
C ARG A 206 16.62 9.61 12.66
N LEU A 207 16.89 8.82 11.62
CA LEU A 207 16.04 7.72 11.17
C LEU A 207 16.17 6.55 12.14
N GLN A 208 15.09 6.22 12.84
CA GLN A 208 15.00 4.97 13.59
C GLN A 208 14.34 3.93 12.70
N ILE A 209 15.13 2.94 12.30
CA ILE A 209 14.68 1.85 11.45
C ILE A 209 14.57 0.60 12.31
N GLU A 210 13.37 0.01 12.32
CA GLU A 210 13.11 -1.25 12.98
C GLU A 210 13.05 -2.36 11.94
N ASN A 211 13.82 -3.42 12.14
CA ASN A 211 13.76 -4.68 11.37
C ASN A 211 12.99 -5.72 12.21
N PRO A 212 12.22 -6.65 11.61
CA PRO A 212 11.60 -7.77 12.33
C PRO A 212 12.55 -8.62 13.20
N VAL A 213 13.87 -8.57 12.98
CA VAL A 213 14.88 -9.29 13.80
C VAL A 213 15.32 -8.48 15.05
N GLY A 214 14.78 -7.27 15.27
CA GLY A 214 15.17 -6.42 16.41
C GLY A 214 16.57 -5.82 16.28
N GLN A 215 17.24 -5.99 15.12
CA GLN A 215 18.47 -5.29 14.81
C GLN A 215 18.17 -3.81 14.60
N ARG A 216 18.73 -2.98 15.49
CA ARG A 216 18.74 -1.52 15.36
C ARG A 216 19.67 -1.19 14.19
N MET A 217 19.12 -0.76 13.06
CA MET A 217 19.97 -0.31 11.95
C MET A 217 20.62 1.01 12.34
N GLU A 218 21.93 1.12 12.18
CA GLU A 218 22.66 2.33 12.53
C GLU A 218 22.50 3.40 11.44
N GLN A 219 22.04 4.56 11.91
CA GLN A 219 22.28 5.91 11.39
C GLN A 219 22.29 6.10 9.87
N VAL A 220 21.17 6.62 9.37
CA VAL A 220 21.07 7.13 8.01
C VAL A 220 20.97 8.65 8.09
N ASP A 221 22.07 9.34 7.79
CA ASP A 221 22.07 10.79 7.71
C ASP A 221 21.34 11.20 6.41
N LEU A 222 20.27 11.99 6.56
CA LEU A 222 19.56 12.61 5.45
C LEU A 222 20.34 13.83 4.98
N TYR A 223 20.88 13.78 3.75
CA TYR A 223 21.56 14.91 3.13
C TYR A 223 20.63 15.66 2.18
N VAL A 224 20.71 16.99 2.24
CA VAL A 224 20.08 17.86 1.25
C VAL A 224 20.98 17.84 0.01
N CYS A 225 20.49 17.29 -1.10
CA CYS A 225 21.10 17.53 -2.40
C CYS A 225 20.67 18.94 -2.83
N GLY A 226 21.54 19.93 -2.65
CA GLY A 226 21.27 21.33 -3.05
C GLY A 226 21.08 21.49 -4.57
N PRO A 227 21.00 22.73 -5.11
CA PRO A 227 20.67 24.02 -4.50
C PRO A 227 19.14 24.30 -4.54
N LEU A 228 18.35 23.25 -4.85
CA LEU A 228 16.90 23.19 -5.09
C LEU A 228 16.28 22.02 -4.29
N ASP A 229 16.75 21.85 -3.05
CA ASP A 229 16.15 21.12 -1.92
C ASP A 229 15.42 19.80 -2.21
N VAL A 230 16.11 18.81 -2.77
CA VAL A 230 15.65 17.40 -2.78
C VAL A 230 16.49 16.58 -1.79
N ILE A 231 15.86 15.69 -1.03
CA ILE A 231 16.56 14.75 -0.15
C ILE A 231 17.32 13.72 -1.00
N CYS A 232 18.62 13.58 -0.76
CA CYS A 232 19.37 12.37 -1.10
C CYS A 232 19.85 11.76 0.21
N SER A 233 19.44 10.54 0.52
CA SER A 233 20.07 9.78 1.60
C SER A 233 20.51 8.43 1.11
N TRP A 234 21.42 7.82 1.86
CA TRP A 234 21.98 6.51 1.60
C TRP A 234 21.72 5.63 2.81
N MET A 235 21.05 4.50 2.61
CA MET A 235 20.87 3.49 3.66
C MET A 235 22.01 2.47 3.56
N GLN A 236 22.65 2.18 4.70
CA GLN A 236 23.60 1.07 4.84
C GLN A 236 22.92 -0.06 5.62
N TYR A 237 22.72 -1.20 4.96
CA TYR A 237 22.36 -2.45 5.64
C TYR A 237 23.65 -3.16 5.99
N ASP A 238 23.80 -3.62 7.23
CA ASP A 238 24.84 -4.61 7.53
C ASP A 238 24.65 -5.80 6.57
N SER A 239 25.63 -6.01 5.69
CA SER A 239 25.69 -6.99 4.58
C SER A 239 25.06 -6.66 3.20
N LYS A 240 24.50 -5.47 2.94
CA LYS A 240 24.13 -5.04 1.56
C LYS A 240 24.86 -3.75 1.15
N PRO A 241 25.15 -3.55 -0.15
CA PRO A 241 25.76 -2.31 -0.64
C PRO A 241 24.89 -1.09 -0.33
N LEU A 242 25.55 0.05 -0.13
CA LEU A 242 24.91 1.36 0.06
C LEU A 242 23.90 1.62 -1.07
N LYS A 243 22.61 1.80 -0.75
CA LYS A 243 21.58 2.18 -1.73
C LYS A 243 21.05 3.56 -1.44
N ARG A 244 20.82 4.36 -2.49
CA ARG A 244 20.13 5.65 -2.34
C ARG A 244 18.66 5.38 -2.03
N TRP A 245 18.00 6.16 -1.18
CA TRP A 245 16.56 5.97 -0.90
C TRP A 245 15.70 6.04 -2.17
N THR A 246 16.09 6.89 -3.12
CA THR A 246 15.46 6.97 -4.46
C THR A 246 15.61 5.69 -5.28
N GLU A 247 16.48 4.77 -4.88
CA GLU A 247 16.67 3.45 -5.48
C GLU A 247 15.93 2.35 -4.69
N MET A 248 15.44 2.66 -3.48
CA MET A 248 14.55 1.81 -2.71
C MET A 248 13.13 1.99 -3.22
N GLY A 249 12.83 1.29 -4.29
CA GLY A 249 11.46 1.08 -4.72
C GLY A 249 10.94 -0.27 -4.27
N PRO A 250 9.64 -0.54 -4.45
CA PRO A 250 8.99 -1.77 -4.04
C PRO A 250 9.56 -3.07 -4.63
N GLY A 251 10.66 -3.07 -5.40
CA GLY A 251 11.27 -4.29 -5.96
C GLY A 251 10.42 -5.00 -7.02
N CYS A 252 9.13 -4.65 -7.13
CA CYS A 252 8.17 -5.11 -8.11
C CYS A 252 8.53 -4.52 -9.48
N ARG A 253 9.61 -5.02 -10.10
CA ARG A 253 9.90 -4.72 -11.51
C ARG A 253 8.72 -5.20 -12.34
N GLY A 254 8.01 -4.25 -12.94
CA GLY A 254 6.92 -4.52 -13.86
C GLY A 254 7.35 -5.52 -14.92
N GLY A 255 6.48 -6.49 -15.20
CA GLY A 255 6.46 -7.11 -16.52
C GLY A 255 6.26 -6.03 -17.60
N PRO A 256 6.67 -6.32 -18.84
CA PRO A 256 7.14 -5.32 -19.79
C PRO A 256 6.10 -4.24 -20.06
N ASP A 257 6.59 -3.00 -20.15
CA ASP A 257 5.89 -1.87 -20.74
C ASP A 257 5.16 -2.35 -22.01
N ARG A 258 3.84 -2.19 -22.03
CA ARG A 258 3.11 -2.23 -23.30
C ARG A 258 3.51 -0.97 -24.06
N GLN A 259 4.43 -1.14 -25.02
CA GLN A 259 4.54 -0.28 -26.19
C GLN A 259 3.21 -0.26 -26.95
#